data_AF-A0A2K3V2T4-F1
#
_entry.id   AF-A0A2K3V2T4-F1
#
_cell.length_a   1.000
_cell.length_b   1.000
_cell.length_c   1.000
_cell.angle_alpha   90.00
_cell.angle_beta   90.00
_cell.angle_gamma   90.00
#
_symmetry.space_group_name_H-M   'P 1'
#
loop_
_entity.id
_entity.type
_entity.pdbx_description
1 polymer ?
#
loop_
_entity_poly.entity_id
_entity_poly.type
_entity_poly.pdbx_seq_one_letter_code
_entity_poly.pdbx_strand_id
1 'polypeptide(L)'
;MYAQGRVVWEHPELDALVAEARALYVAGPAPRPLTPQARHALIDELLDARALATGSDPRHVLVAVGAAHGVVEGLYATRGWWGVKRERWLADLQEREPGAAQEVLDVLTAAEARVRQAALEALTRRLTGDLQYRDGQSEPQRVE
;
A
#
# COMPACT_ATOMS: atom_id res chain seq x y z
N MET A 1 21.43 1.27 -5.84
CA MET A 1 20.79 1.21 -7.17
C MET A 1 21.48 2.23 -8.08
N TYR A 2 22.11 1.80 -9.17
CA TYR A 2 22.91 2.67 -10.06
C TYR A 2 22.08 3.57 -10.99
N ALA A 3 20.77 3.31 -11.14
CA ALA A 3 19.90 3.98 -12.11
C ALA A 3 19.86 5.52 -11.98
N GLN A 4 19.91 6.04 -10.75
CA GLN A 4 19.87 7.47 -10.44
C GLN A 4 21.22 8.02 -9.93
N GLY A 5 22.27 7.19 -9.91
CA GLY A 5 23.59 7.60 -9.43
C GLY A 5 24.33 8.47 -10.45
N ARG A 6 25.20 9.37 -9.96
CA ARG A 6 26.17 10.07 -10.80
C ARG A 6 27.46 9.26 -10.85
N VAL A 7 27.96 8.99 -12.06
CA VAL A 7 29.28 8.38 -12.25
C VAL A 7 30.33 9.34 -11.71
N VAL A 8 31.18 8.86 -10.80
CA VAL A 8 32.29 9.64 -10.20
C VAL A 8 33.67 9.14 -10.64
N TRP A 9 33.75 7.95 -11.23
CA TRP A 9 34.96 7.37 -11.80
C TRP A 9 34.59 6.57 -13.05
N GLU A 10 35.34 6.74 -14.14
CA GLU A 10 35.08 6.07 -15.41
C GLU A 10 35.55 4.60 -15.40
N HIS A 11 34.66 3.68 -15.78
CA HIS A 11 34.98 2.26 -15.95
C HIS A 11 34.31 1.74 -17.24
N PRO A 12 35.00 0.95 -18.07
CA PRO A 12 34.52 0.57 -19.41
C PRO A 12 33.18 -0.18 -19.44
N GLU A 13 32.84 -0.89 -18.36
CA GLU A 13 31.56 -1.61 -18.24
C GLU A 13 30.44 -0.79 -17.58
N LEU A 14 30.76 0.40 -17.04
CA LEU A 14 29.83 1.16 -16.21
C LEU A 14 28.66 1.72 -17.02
N ASP A 15 28.89 2.14 -18.26
CA ASP A 15 27.83 2.68 -19.11
C ASP A 15 26.76 1.63 -19.43
N ALA A 16 27.19 0.39 -19.72
CA ALA A 16 26.28 -0.73 -19.96
C ALA A 16 25.46 -1.06 -18.70
N LEU A 17 26.12 -1.12 -17.53
CA LEU A 17 25.44 -1.37 -16.25
C LEU A 17 24.47 -0.26 -15.86
N VAL A 18 24.81 1.01 -16.14
CA VAL A 18 23.91 2.16 -15.88
C VAL A 18 22.71 2.11 -16.83
N ALA A 19 22.92 1.78 -18.11
CA ALA A 19 21.84 1.64 -19.08
C ALA A 19 20.87 0.51 -18.68
N GLU A 20 21.39 -0.65 -18.30
CA GLU A 20 20.59 -1.78 -17.80
C GLU A 20 19.84 -1.40 -16.52
N ALA A 21 20.50 -0.77 -15.55
CA ALA A 21 19.87 -0.36 -14.30
C ALA A 21 18.75 0.66 -14.54
N ARG A 22 18.92 1.60 -15.49
CA ARG A 22 17.87 2.55 -15.88
C ARG A 22 16.71 1.87 -16.59
N ALA A 23 16.98 0.92 -17.48
CA ALA A 23 15.94 0.15 -18.15
C ALA A 23 15.09 -0.64 -17.12
N LEU A 24 15.75 -1.32 -16.16
CA LEU A 24 15.07 -2.01 -15.07
C LEU A 24 14.30 -1.05 -14.15
N TYR A 25 14.86 0.12 -13.86
CA TYR A 25 14.19 1.12 -13.04
C TYR A 25 12.90 1.63 -13.70
N VAL A 26 12.95 1.93 -15.01
CA VAL A 26 11.79 2.35 -15.80
C VAL A 26 10.74 1.23 -15.91
N ALA A 27 11.18 -0.02 -16.06
CA ALA A 27 10.28 -1.17 -16.15
C ALA A 27 9.50 -1.43 -14.85
N GLY A 28 10.07 -1.07 -13.69
CA GLY A 28 9.49 -1.37 -12.39
C GLY A 28 9.70 -2.84 -11.98
N PRO A 29 9.44 -3.20 -10.71
CA PRO A 29 9.42 -4.59 -10.28
C PRO A 29 8.25 -5.35 -10.91
N ALA A 30 8.38 -6.68 -11.01
CA ALA A 30 7.27 -7.53 -11.43
C ALA A 30 6.08 -7.35 -10.45
N PRO A 31 4.85 -7.10 -10.96
CA PRO A 31 3.65 -7.03 -10.13
C PRO A 31 3.47 -8.29 -9.29
N ARG A 32 3.20 -8.11 -8.00
CA ARG A 32 2.94 -9.20 -7.05
C ARG A 32 1.46 -9.19 -6.66
N PRO A 33 0.66 -10.18 -7.09
CA PRO A 33 -0.73 -10.27 -6.72
C PRO A 33 -0.94 -10.32 -5.20
N LEU A 34 -2.03 -9.73 -4.73
CA LEU A 34 -2.41 -9.79 -3.33
C LEU A 34 -2.77 -11.24 -2.95
N THR A 35 -2.07 -11.81 -1.98
CA THR A 35 -2.37 -13.17 -1.51
C THR A 35 -3.69 -13.19 -0.71
N PRO A 36 -4.39 -14.33 -0.65
CA PRO A 36 -5.59 -14.45 0.19
C PRO A 36 -5.35 -14.08 1.66
N GLN A 37 -4.19 -14.47 2.21
CA GLN A 37 -3.81 -14.15 3.58
C GLN A 37 -3.57 -12.64 3.78
N ALA A 38 -2.84 -11.98 2.87
CA ALA A 38 -2.63 -10.55 2.95
C ALA A 38 -3.94 -9.77 2.80
N ARG A 39 -4.82 -10.23 1.89
CA ARG A 39 -6.17 -9.68 1.74
C ARG A 39 -6.98 -9.80 3.03
N HIS A 40 -6.94 -10.97 3.67
CA HIS A 40 -7.65 -11.21 4.93
C HIS A 40 -7.15 -10.28 6.04
N ALA A 41 -5.83 -10.20 6.26
CA ALA A 41 -5.24 -9.32 7.28
C ALA A 41 -5.62 -7.84 7.07
N LEU A 42 -5.61 -7.35 5.82
CA LEU A 42 -6.02 -5.98 5.51
C LEU A 42 -7.51 -5.72 5.78
N ILE A 43 -8.37 -6.70 5.52
CA ILE A 43 -9.80 -6.59 5.82
C ILE A 43 -10.04 -6.63 7.32
N ASP A 44 -9.32 -7.48 8.05
CA ASP A 44 -9.42 -7.60 9.51
C ASP A 44 -9.05 -6.28 10.20
N GLU A 45 -7.89 -5.70 9.87
CA GLU A 45 -7.48 -4.39 10.39
C GLU A 45 -8.47 -3.27 10.04
N LEU A 46 -9.09 -3.33 8.86
CA LEU A 46 -10.15 -2.39 8.45
C LEU A 46 -11.42 -2.54 9.30
N LEU A 47 -11.79 -3.77 9.67
CA LEU A 47 -12.94 -4.03 10.52
C LEU A 47 -12.69 -3.56 11.96
N ASP A 48 -11.48 -3.75 12.47
CA ASP A 48 -11.06 -3.19 13.76
C ASP A 48 -11.16 -1.67 13.78
N ALA A 49 -10.66 -1.00 12.74
CA ALA A 49 -10.83 0.45 12.58
C ALA A 49 -12.32 0.83 12.53
N ARG A 50 -13.16 0.07 11.81
CA ARG A 50 -14.60 0.35 11.73
C ARG A 50 -15.29 0.25 13.10
N ALA A 51 -14.93 -0.74 13.91
CA ALA A 51 -15.47 -0.91 15.25
C ALA A 51 -15.16 0.30 16.14
N LEU A 52 -13.91 0.77 16.10
CA LEU A 52 -13.47 1.97 16.83
C LEU A 52 -14.17 3.24 16.34
N ALA A 53 -14.35 3.40 15.02
CA ALA A 53 -15.06 4.54 14.44
C ALA A 53 -16.52 4.62 14.93
N THR A 54 -17.19 3.46 15.02
CA THR A 54 -18.58 3.35 15.48
C THR A 54 -18.71 3.76 16.95
N GLY A 55 -17.72 3.39 17.77
CA GLY A 55 -17.63 3.78 19.18
C GLY A 55 -17.12 5.21 19.41
N SER A 56 -16.78 5.97 18.36
CA SER A 56 -16.08 7.27 18.47
C SER A 56 -14.80 7.20 19.32
N ASP A 57 -14.10 6.06 19.27
CA ASP A 57 -12.90 5.85 20.06
C ASP A 57 -11.73 6.67 19.48
N PRO A 58 -11.02 7.46 20.30
CA PRO A 58 -9.91 8.29 19.83
C PRO A 58 -8.74 7.48 19.24
N ARG A 59 -8.63 6.18 19.57
CA ARG A 59 -7.62 5.27 19.01
C ARG A 59 -7.88 4.92 17.53
N HIS A 60 -9.05 5.25 16.99
CA HIS A 60 -9.40 5.03 15.59
C HIS A 60 -8.31 5.49 14.63
N VAL A 61 -7.77 6.70 14.84
CA VAL A 61 -6.75 7.27 13.95
C VAL A 61 -5.50 6.42 13.86
N LEU A 62 -5.07 5.80 14.98
CA LEU A 62 -3.87 4.96 15.00
C LEU A 62 -4.08 3.70 14.14
N VAL A 63 -5.22 3.02 14.32
CA VAL A 63 -5.54 1.79 13.58
C VAL A 63 -5.76 2.09 12.11
N ALA A 64 -6.49 3.17 11.78
CA ALA A 64 -6.77 3.55 10.40
C ALA A 64 -5.50 3.89 9.61
N VAL A 65 -4.53 4.60 10.23
CA VAL A 65 -3.25 4.92 9.60
C VAL A 65 -2.37 3.67 9.42
N GLY A 66 -2.39 2.76 10.40
CA GLY A 66 -1.72 1.46 10.28
C GLY A 66 -2.24 0.64 9.10
N ALA A 67 -3.57 0.50 9.01
CA ALA A 67 -4.22 -0.22 7.91
C ALA A 67 -3.93 0.44 6.55
N ALA A 68 -4.01 1.77 6.45
CA ALA A 68 -3.73 2.47 5.21
C ALA A 68 -2.29 2.27 4.72
N HIS A 69 -1.31 2.17 5.60
CA HIS A 69 0.07 1.82 5.23
C HIS A 69 0.14 0.44 4.57
N GLY A 70 -0.51 -0.58 5.15
CA GLY A 70 -0.59 -1.91 4.54
C GLY A 70 -1.24 -1.87 3.15
N VAL A 71 -2.30 -1.09 2.99
CA VAL A 71 -2.98 -0.94 1.69
C VAL A 71 -2.10 -0.22 0.66
N VAL A 72 -1.39 0.84 1.03
CA VAL A 72 -0.48 1.55 0.11
C VAL A 72 0.66 0.62 -0.34
N GLU A 73 1.31 -0.10 0.58
CA GLU A 73 2.34 -1.09 0.21
C GLU A 73 1.80 -2.17 -0.72
N GLY A 74 0.57 -2.64 -0.47
CA GLY A 74 -0.14 -3.57 -1.34
C GLY A 74 -0.41 -3.00 -2.74
N LEU A 75 -0.80 -1.73 -2.85
CA LEU A 75 -0.99 -1.05 -4.14
C LEU A 75 0.33 -1.00 -4.93
N TYR A 76 1.43 -0.57 -4.30
CA TYR A 76 2.73 -0.53 -4.98
C TYR A 76 3.17 -1.93 -5.46
N ALA A 77 3.01 -2.94 -4.60
CA ALA A 77 3.37 -4.31 -4.94
C ALA A 77 2.52 -4.87 -6.09
N THR A 78 1.19 -4.69 -6.04
CA THR A 78 0.27 -5.22 -7.06
C THR A 78 0.35 -4.50 -8.39
N ARG A 79 0.85 -3.26 -8.42
CA ARG A 79 1.04 -2.48 -9.64
C ARG A 79 2.46 -2.54 -10.22
N GLY A 80 3.38 -3.23 -9.53
CA GLY A 80 4.78 -3.30 -9.97
C GLY A 80 5.48 -1.94 -9.91
N TRP A 81 5.20 -1.16 -8.87
CA TRP A 81 5.86 0.13 -8.64
C TRP A 81 6.98 -0.02 -7.61
N TRP A 82 8.05 0.77 -7.79
CA TRP A 82 9.08 0.89 -6.76
C TRP A 82 8.50 1.58 -5.53
N GLY A 83 8.66 0.95 -4.36
CA GLY A 83 8.30 1.59 -3.10
C GLY A 83 9.07 2.90 -2.93
N VAL A 84 8.36 3.96 -2.57
CA VAL A 84 8.94 5.24 -2.17
C VAL A 84 8.80 5.43 -0.66
N LYS A 85 9.57 6.36 -0.10
CA LYS A 85 9.42 6.70 1.32
C LYS A 85 8.03 7.27 1.60
N ARG A 86 7.51 7.06 2.81
CA ARG A 86 6.15 7.45 3.21
C ARG A 86 5.85 8.93 2.98
N GLU A 87 6.84 9.79 3.19
CA GLU A 87 6.74 11.25 2.99
C GLU A 87 6.54 11.63 1.52
N ARG A 88 6.80 10.70 0.59
CA ARG A 88 6.64 10.89 -0.86
C ARG A 88 5.42 10.20 -1.44
N TRP A 89 4.70 9.38 -0.66
CA TRP A 89 3.53 8.65 -1.17
C TRP A 89 2.49 9.57 -1.77
N LEU A 90 2.09 10.65 -1.09
CA LEU A 90 1.06 11.53 -1.62
C LEU A 90 1.44 12.14 -2.97
N ALA A 91 2.70 12.57 -3.14
CA ALA A 91 3.17 13.12 -4.40
C ALA A 91 3.23 12.07 -5.51
N ASP A 92 3.78 10.88 -5.22
CA ASP A 92 3.91 9.81 -6.23
C ASP A 92 2.55 9.18 -6.58
N LEU A 93 1.66 8.99 -5.60
CA LEU A 93 0.28 8.56 -5.83
C LEU A 93 -0.52 9.61 -6.59
N GLN A 94 -0.29 10.91 -6.39
CA GLN A 94 -0.99 11.95 -7.14
C GLN A 94 -0.71 11.86 -8.64
N GLU A 95 0.50 11.43 -9.02
CA GLU A 95 0.89 11.24 -10.43
C GLU A 95 0.35 9.92 -11.00
N ARG A 96 0.35 8.85 -10.20
CA ARG A 96 0.02 7.48 -10.67
C ARG A 96 -1.45 7.11 -10.50
N GLU A 97 -2.04 7.47 -9.37
CA GLU A 97 -3.39 7.09 -8.97
C GLU A 97 -4.04 8.18 -8.08
N PRO A 98 -4.51 9.29 -8.67
CA PRO A 98 -5.03 10.45 -7.92
C PRO A 98 -6.15 10.11 -6.94
N GLY A 99 -6.98 9.10 -7.25
CA GLY A 99 -8.03 8.63 -6.35
C GLY A 99 -7.48 8.02 -5.05
N ALA A 100 -6.43 7.20 -5.16
CA ALA A 100 -5.76 6.64 -3.98
C ALA A 100 -5.03 7.75 -3.19
N ALA A 101 -4.45 8.73 -3.87
CA ALA A 101 -3.82 9.88 -3.19
C ALA A 101 -4.83 10.67 -2.33
N GLN A 102 -6.02 10.95 -2.87
CA GLN A 102 -7.08 11.63 -2.13
C GLN A 102 -7.56 10.80 -0.93
N GLU A 103 -7.76 9.50 -1.10
CA GLU A 103 -8.21 8.63 -0.02
C GLU A 103 -7.15 8.52 1.09
N VAL A 104 -5.86 8.43 0.75
CA VAL A 104 -4.76 8.48 1.74
C VAL A 104 -4.76 9.81 2.48
N LEU A 105 -4.94 10.93 1.75
CA LEU A 105 -5.02 12.25 2.36
C LEU A 105 -6.17 12.32 3.37
N ASP A 106 -7.36 11.87 2.97
CA ASP A 106 -8.54 11.84 3.84
C ASP A 106 -8.33 10.95 5.07
N VAL A 107 -7.67 9.79 4.92
CA VAL A 107 -7.30 8.93 6.05
C VAL A 107 -6.35 9.65 7.02
N LEU A 108 -5.46 10.52 6.54
CA LEU A 108 -4.52 11.24 7.40
C LEU A 108 -5.17 12.47 8.06
N THR A 109 -5.98 13.23 7.33
CA THR A 109 -6.35 14.59 7.76
C THR A 109 -7.80 14.76 8.17
N ALA A 110 -8.71 13.84 7.86
CA ALA A 110 -10.12 14.00 8.21
C ALA A 110 -10.29 14.18 9.72
N ALA A 111 -11.08 15.16 10.17
CA ALA A 111 -11.33 15.38 11.59
C ALA A 111 -12.27 14.31 12.18
N GLU A 112 -13.21 13.83 11.37
CA GLU A 112 -14.26 12.90 11.80
C GLU A 112 -13.88 11.44 11.50
N ALA A 113 -13.98 10.56 12.51
CA ALA A 113 -13.65 9.14 12.39
C ALA A 113 -14.44 8.44 11.27
N ARG A 114 -15.72 8.80 11.07
CA ARG A 114 -16.55 8.25 9.99
C ARG A 114 -16.02 8.57 8.59
N VAL A 115 -15.48 9.79 8.40
CA VAL A 115 -14.93 10.23 7.10
C VAL A 115 -13.62 9.51 6.85
N ARG A 116 -12.76 9.45 7.88
CA ARG A 116 -11.51 8.69 7.85
C ARG A 116 -11.75 7.22 7.53
N GLN A 117 -12.77 6.61 8.16
CA GLN A 117 -13.14 5.23 7.92
C GLN A 117 -13.66 5.01 6.49
N ALA A 118 -14.51 5.89 5.98
CA ALA A 118 -15.01 5.80 4.61
C ALA A 118 -13.86 5.88 3.57
N ALA A 119 -12.88 6.75 3.81
CA ALA A 119 -11.69 6.86 2.98
C ALA A 119 -10.82 5.60 3.04
N LEU A 120 -10.60 5.04 4.24
CA LEU A 120 -9.87 3.77 4.41
C LEU A 120 -10.57 2.64 3.65
N GLU A 121 -11.89 2.55 3.72
CA GLU A 121 -12.66 1.55 2.98
C GLU A 121 -12.58 1.71 1.46
N ALA A 122 -12.61 2.94 0.97
CA ALA A 122 -12.43 3.23 -0.44
C ALA A 122 -11.03 2.79 -0.92
N LEU A 123 -10.00 3.15 -0.15
CA LEU A 123 -8.61 2.77 -0.42
C LEU A 123 -8.43 1.25 -0.43
N THR A 124 -8.97 0.55 0.58
CA THR A 124 -8.89 -0.92 0.62
C THR A 124 -9.61 -1.55 -0.56
N ARG A 125 -10.80 -1.06 -0.96
CA ARG A 125 -11.52 -1.57 -2.13
C ARG A 125 -10.72 -1.44 -3.42
N ARG A 126 -9.90 -0.39 -3.60
CA ARG A 126 -9.03 -0.26 -4.78
C ARG A 126 -8.02 -1.40 -4.89
N LEU A 127 -7.51 -1.85 -3.75
CA LEU A 127 -6.55 -2.95 -3.69
C LEU A 127 -7.22 -4.32 -3.75
N THR A 128 -8.31 -4.51 -3.01
CA THR A 128 -8.94 -5.83 -2.82
C THR A 128 -10.08 -6.12 -3.78
N GLY A 129 -10.57 -5.12 -4.51
CA GLY A 129 -11.78 -5.16 -5.35
C GLY A 129 -13.08 -5.07 -4.54
N ASP A 130 -13.17 -5.81 -3.44
CA ASP A 130 -14.32 -5.83 -2.54
C ASP A 130 -13.88 -5.97 -1.07
N LEU A 131 -14.79 -5.70 -0.13
CA LEU A 131 -14.57 -5.85 1.32
C LEU A 131 -15.25 -7.09 1.90
N GLN A 132 -15.57 -8.09 1.07
CA GLN A 132 -16.16 -9.32 1.58
C GLN A 132 -15.11 -10.04 2.42
N TYR A 133 -15.41 -10.18 3.70
CA TYR A 133 -14.68 -11.07 4.56
C TYR A 133 -14.89 -12.50 4.07
N ARG A 134 -13.80 -13.18 3.76
CA ARG A 134 -13.80 -14.61 3.41
C ARG A 134 -12.97 -15.25 4.50
N ASP A 135 -13.61 -16.05 5.35
CA ASP A 135 -12.84 -16.93 6.23
C ASP A 135 -11.93 -17.75 5.32
N GLY A 136 -10.63 -17.71 5.62
CA GLY A 136 -9.69 -18.60 4.96
C GLY A 136 -10.26 -20.00 5.07
N GLN A 137 -10.45 -20.70 3.96
CA GLN A 137 -10.90 -22.09 3.93
C GLN A 137 -9.81 -23.03 4.47
N SER A 138 -9.19 -22.65 5.58
CA SER A 138 -8.24 -23.45 6.32
C SER A 138 -9.07 -24.43 7.12
N GLU A 139 -9.04 -25.70 6.72
CA GLU A 139 -9.53 -26.77 7.58
C GLU A 139 -8.85 -26.65 8.96
N PRO A 140 -9.60 -26.81 10.07
CA PRO A 140 -9.02 -26.77 11.41
C PRO A 140 -7.92 -27.83 11.51
N GLN A 141 -6.67 -27.40 11.72
CA GLN A 141 -5.61 -28.35 12.08
C GLN A 141 -5.89 -28.87 13.49
N ARG A 142 -6.00 -30.19 13.64
CA ARG A 142 -5.97 -30.82 14.96
C ARG A 142 -4.59 -30.60 15.57
N VAL A 143 -4.57 -30.04 16.78
CA VAL A 143 -3.39 -30.03 17.63
C VAL A 143 -3.34 -31.41 18.30
N GLU A 144 -2.31 -32.18 18.00
CA GLU A 144 -1.94 -33.41 18.72
C GLU A 144 -1.00 -33.09 19.89
#